data_AF-A0A292ZIR6-F1
#
_entry.id   AF-A0A292ZIR6-F1
#
_cell.length_a   1.000
_cell.length_b   1.000
_cell.length_c   1.000
_cell.angle_alpha   90.00
_cell.angle_beta   90.00
_cell.angle_gamma   90.00
#
_symmetry.space_group_name_H-M   'P 1'
#
loop_
_entity.id
_entity.type
_entity.pdbx_description
1 polymer ?
#
loop_
_entity_poly.entity_id
_entity_poly.type
_entity_poly.pdbx_seq_one_letter_code
_entity_poly.pdbx_strand_id
1 'polypeptide(L)'
;MTHNLAQDLEQCALPSALEAMGERWSFLILRGALSGIRHFEEFQSTLGIARNILANRLARLVENGIMVRQPMQCDRRKVEYRLTDKGQDLAPAMIALRQWGEKWGCGPISCQVLADSRDRQPIRKMTIQAHDGRALEPSDLIWLCVDEETPVTQEAAAA
;
A
#
# COMPACT_ATOMS: atom_id res chain seq x y z
N MET A 1 8.34 -29.36 15.65
CA MET A 1 8.57 -29.70 14.24
C MET A 1 9.40 -28.57 13.65
N THR A 2 10.59 -28.87 13.10
CA THR A 2 11.48 -27.87 12.49
C THR A 2 10.92 -27.45 11.14
N HIS A 3 10.27 -26.29 11.09
CA HIS A 3 9.90 -25.66 9.83
C HIS A 3 11.17 -25.27 9.08
N ASN A 4 11.21 -25.57 7.78
CA ASN A 4 12.33 -25.23 6.92
C ASN A 4 12.13 -23.78 6.47
N LEU A 5 13.08 -22.91 6.80
CA LEU A 5 13.08 -21.49 6.40
C LEU A 5 12.78 -21.29 4.91
N ALA A 6 13.21 -22.22 4.04
CA ALA A 6 12.89 -22.16 2.61
C ALA A 6 11.41 -22.39 2.30
N GLN A 7 10.74 -23.31 3.00
CA GLN A 7 9.29 -23.55 2.85
C GLN A 7 8.48 -22.37 3.40
N ASP A 8 8.92 -21.75 4.50
CA ASP A 8 8.23 -20.58 5.08
C ASP A 8 8.33 -19.35 4.15
N LEU A 9 9.47 -19.17 3.47
CA LEU A 9 9.65 -18.12 2.46
C LEU A 9 8.80 -18.36 1.20
N GLU A 10 8.57 -19.62 0.81
CA GLU A 10 7.70 -19.99 -0.32
C GLU A 10 6.21 -19.80 -0.01
N GLN A 11 5.78 -19.98 1.24
CA GLN A 11 4.40 -19.75 1.69
C GLN A 11 4.12 -18.29 2.07
N CYS A 12 5.15 -17.44 2.07
CA CYS A 12 5.01 -16.03 2.36
C CYS A 12 4.20 -15.32 1.26
N ALA A 13 3.25 -14.46 1.63
CA ALA A 13 2.51 -13.64 0.66
C ALA A 13 3.36 -12.51 0.04
N LEU A 14 4.56 -12.27 0.55
CA LEU A 14 5.42 -11.16 0.14
C LEU A 14 5.84 -11.21 -1.34
N PRO A 15 6.28 -12.34 -1.91
CA PRO A 15 6.59 -12.42 -3.34
C PRO A 15 5.37 -12.12 -4.22
N SER A 16 4.19 -12.63 -3.85
CA SER A 16 2.94 -12.34 -4.58
C SER A 16 2.55 -10.86 -4.48
N ALA A 17 2.72 -10.23 -3.30
CA ALA A 17 2.51 -8.80 -3.13
C ALA A 17 3.50 -7.97 -3.96
N LEU A 18 4.77 -8.35 -3.99
CA LEU A 18 5.81 -7.69 -4.78
C LEU A 18 5.59 -7.85 -6.29
N GLU A 19 5.10 -9.01 -6.74
CA GLU A 19 4.75 -9.26 -8.14
C GLU A 19 3.51 -8.46 -8.56
N ALA A 20 2.48 -8.41 -7.71
CA ALA A 20 1.27 -7.61 -7.93
C ALA A 20 1.56 -6.10 -7.91
N MET A 21 2.42 -5.64 -7.02
CA MET A 21 2.96 -4.28 -6.98
C MET A 21 4.08 -4.06 -8.01
N GLY A 22 4.41 -5.10 -8.78
CA GLY A 22 5.57 -5.21 -9.64
C GLY A 22 5.82 -3.95 -10.43
N GLU A 23 7.06 -3.49 -10.33
CA GLU A 23 7.69 -2.33 -10.95
C GLU A 23 7.35 -0.91 -10.45
N ARG A 24 8.37 -0.02 -10.56
CA ARG A 24 8.37 1.38 -10.14
C ARG A 24 7.09 2.14 -10.48
N TRP A 25 6.51 1.91 -11.65
CA TRP A 25 5.33 2.66 -12.10
C TRP A 25 4.06 2.28 -11.35
N SER A 26 3.91 1.03 -10.92
CA SER A 26 2.77 0.60 -10.10
C SER A 26 2.71 1.39 -8.80
N PHE A 27 3.84 1.61 -8.12
CA PHE A 27 3.93 2.47 -6.94
C PHE A 27 3.54 3.92 -7.24
N LEU A 28 3.97 4.47 -8.37
CA LEU A 28 3.65 5.85 -8.75
C LEU A 28 2.17 6.02 -9.12
N ILE A 29 1.57 5.03 -9.78
CA ILE A 29 0.14 4.97 -10.09
C ILE A 29 -0.66 4.88 -8.79
N LEU A 30 -0.31 3.96 -7.88
CA LEU A 30 -0.98 3.82 -6.59
C LEU A 30 -0.87 5.10 -5.74
N ARG A 31 0.31 5.74 -5.71
CA ARG A 31 0.48 7.05 -5.07
C ARG A 31 -0.46 8.10 -5.68
N GLY A 32 -0.56 8.16 -7.01
CA GLY A 32 -1.47 9.06 -7.70
C GLY A 32 -2.94 8.77 -7.36
N ALA A 33 -3.33 7.51 -7.31
CA ALA A 33 -4.69 7.08 -6.97
C ALA A 33 -5.06 7.42 -5.51
N LEU A 34 -4.13 7.25 -4.57
CA LEU A 34 -4.29 7.66 -3.17
C LEU A 34 -4.41 9.19 -3.02
N SER A 35 -3.77 9.95 -3.91
CA SER A 35 -3.94 11.40 -4.04
C SER A 35 -5.23 11.81 -4.76
N GLY A 36 -6.05 10.85 -5.20
CA GLY A 36 -7.36 11.09 -5.80
C GLY A 36 -7.39 11.16 -7.32
N ILE A 37 -6.28 10.87 -8.02
CA ILE A 37 -6.26 10.78 -9.48
C ILE A 37 -7.07 9.56 -9.93
N ARG A 38 -7.96 9.74 -10.92
CA ARG A 38 -8.87 8.67 -11.38
C ARG A 38 -8.85 8.46 -12.88
N HIS A 39 -8.47 9.47 -13.67
CA HIS A 39 -8.53 9.37 -15.12
C HIS A 39 -7.17 9.03 -15.74
N PHE A 40 -7.23 8.29 -16.84
CA PHE A 40 -6.04 7.85 -17.57
C PHE A 40 -5.14 9.02 -17.99
N GLU A 41 -5.72 10.10 -18.51
CA GLU A 41 -4.98 11.26 -19.00
C GLU A 41 -4.29 12.02 -17.86
N GLU A 42 -4.91 12.07 -16.68
CA GLU A 42 -4.32 12.67 -15.47
C GLU A 42 -3.14 11.84 -14.96
N PHE A 43 -3.26 10.51 -14.96
CA PHE A 43 -2.12 9.63 -14.66
C PHE A 43 -0.98 9.85 -15.67
N GLN A 44 -1.31 9.93 -16.96
CA GLN A 44 -0.31 10.10 -18.01
C GLN A 44 0.45 11.44 -17.85
N SER A 45 -0.28 12.54 -17.67
CA SER A 45 0.32 13.87 -17.55
C SER A 45 1.09 14.07 -16.25
N THR A 46 0.59 13.55 -15.14
CA THR A 46 1.23 13.69 -13.82
C THR A 46 2.47 12.83 -13.67
N LEU A 47 2.46 11.61 -14.22
CA LEU A 47 3.56 10.66 -14.05
C LEU A 47 4.60 10.73 -15.18
N GLY A 48 4.29 11.37 -16.31
CA GLY A 48 5.19 11.42 -17.47
C GLY A 48 5.47 10.05 -18.10
N ILE A 49 4.58 9.08 -17.86
CA ILE A 49 4.72 7.69 -18.31
C ILE A 49 4.22 7.53 -19.75
N ALA A 50 4.89 6.68 -20.53
CA ALA A 50 4.42 6.34 -21.87
C ALA A 50 3.05 5.64 -21.82
N ARG A 51 2.17 6.00 -22.76
CA ARG A 51 0.76 5.56 -22.80
C ARG A 51 0.61 4.03 -22.79
N ASN A 52 1.44 3.32 -23.55
CA ASN A 52 1.43 1.86 -23.62
C ASN A 52 1.81 1.21 -22.28
N ILE A 53 2.82 1.74 -21.58
CA ILE A 53 3.25 1.24 -20.28
C ILE A 53 2.14 1.51 -19.26
N LEU A 54 1.59 2.73 -19.22
CA LEU A 54 0.49 3.07 -18.31
C LEU A 54 -0.73 2.16 -18.50
N ALA A 55 -1.13 1.93 -19.75
CA ALA A 55 -2.24 1.04 -20.07
C ALA A 55 -1.98 -0.38 -19.55
N ASN A 56 -0.77 -0.91 -19.77
CA ASN A 56 -0.40 -2.24 -19.28
C ASN A 56 -0.41 -2.31 -17.75
N ARG A 57 0.09 -1.28 -17.04
CA ARG A 57 0.12 -1.29 -15.57
C ARG A 57 -1.25 -1.13 -14.95
N LEU A 58 -2.08 -0.23 -15.46
CA LEU A 58 -3.46 -0.12 -15.01
C LEU A 58 -4.23 -1.43 -15.25
N ALA A 59 -4.01 -2.10 -16.38
CA ALA A 59 -4.61 -3.41 -16.64
C ALA A 59 -4.19 -4.44 -15.59
N ARG A 60 -2.88 -4.56 -15.29
CA ARG A 60 -2.38 -5.47 -14.26
C ARG A 60 -2.93 -5.16 -12.86
N LEU A 61 -3.01 -3.89 -12.47
CA LEU A 61 -3.59 -3.50 -11.18
C LEU A 61 -5.07 -3.86 -11.10
N VAL A 62 -5.79 -3.80 -12.22
CA VAL A 62 -7.19 -4.24 -12.30
C VAL A 62 -7.32 -5.76 -12.26
N GLU A 63 -6.49 -6.49 -13.01
CA GLU A 63 -6.45 -7.96 -12.98
C GLU A 63 -6.13 -8.51 -11.58
N ASN A 64 -5.25 -7.84 -10.84
CA ASN A 64 -4.90 -8.21 -9.46
C ASN A 64 -5.94 -7.75 -8.43
N GLY A 65 -7.03 -7.11 -8.86
CA GLY A 65 -8.10 -6.62 -7.98
C GLY A 65 -7.69 -5.48 -7.06
N ILE A 66 -6.58 -4.79 -7.35
CA ILE A 66 -6.10 -3.61 -6.59
C ILE A 66 -6.86 -2.36 -7.03
N MET A 67 -7.19 -2.29 -8.32
CA MET A 67 -8.02 -1.23 -8.88
C MET A 67 -9.24 -1.81 -9.58
N VAL A 68 -10.28 -1.01 -9.74
CA VAL A 68 -11.43 -1.30 -10.58
C VAL A 68 -11.52 -0.26 -11.69
N ARG A 69 -11.80 -0.73 -12.91
CA ARG A 69 -12.07 0.11 -14.07
C ARG A 69 -13.58 0.20 -14.26
N GLN A 70 -14.16 1.39 -14.08
CA GLN A 70 -15.60 1.59 -14.18
C GLN A 70 -15.96 2.84 -15.01
N PRO A 71 -17.13 2.87 -15.67
CA PRO A 71 -17.62 4.09 -16.29
C PRO A 71 -17.85 5.18 -15.24
N MET A 72 -17.58 6.43 -15.60
CA MET A 72 -17.88 7.58 -14.76
C MET A 72 -19.41 7.71 -14.62
N GLN A 73 -19.88 8.00 -13.41
CA GLN A 73 -21.33 8.12 -13.14
C GLN A 73 -21.96 9.27 -13.93
N CYS A 74 -21.23 10.38 -14.09
CA CYS A 74 -21.70 11.57 -14.80
C CYS A 74 -21.59 11.46 -16.34
N ASP A 75 -20.64 10.67 -16.85
CA ASP A 75 -20.42 10.48 -18.29
C ASP A 75 -19.96 9.04 -18.57
N ARG A 76 -20.89 8.21 -19.03
CA ARG A 76 -20.62 6.79 -19.31
C ARG A 76 -19.59 6.56 -20.42
N ARG A 77 -19.22 7.59 -21.19
CA ARG A 77 -18.15 7.51 -22.20
C ARG A 77 -16.77 7.60 -21.55
N LYS A 78 -16.67 8.19 -20.36
CA LYS A 78 -15.42 8.31 -19.60
C LYS A 78 -15.27 7.14 -18.65
N VAL A 79 -14.02 6.78 -18.43
CA VAL A 79 -13.62 5.67 -17.56
C VAL A 79 -12.81 6.22 -16.40
N GLU A 80 -13.06 5.69 -15.22
CA GLU A 80 -12.33 5.93 -13.99
C GLU A 80 -11.66 4.66 -13.50
N TYR A 81 -10.47 4.84 -12.95
CA TYR A 81 -9.75 3.82 -12.20
C TYR A 81 -9.84 4.19 -10.72
N ARG A 82 -10.42 3.30 -9.91
CA ARG A 82 -10.57 3.50 -8.46
C ARG A 82 -9.90 2.38 -7.70
N LEU A 83 -9.34 2.69 -6.53
CA LEU A 83 -8.84 1.68 -5.61
C LEU A 83 -10.02 0.84 -5.10
N THR A 84 -9.79 -0.47 -5.01
CA THR A 84 -10.66 -1.40 -4.26
C THR A 84 -10.29 -1.36 -2.79
N ASP A 85 -10.98 -2.14 -1.94
CA ASP A 85 -10.59 -2.30 -0.53
C ASP A 85 -9.18 -2.88 -0.42
N LYS A 86 -8.87 -3.93 -1.22
CA LYS A 86 -7.52 -4.50 -1.36
C LYS A 86 -6.47 -3.43 -1.74
N GLY A 87 -6.82 -2.48 -2.59
CA GLY A 87 -5.91 -1.39 -2.98
C GLY A 87 -5.76 -0.30 -1.93
N GLN A 88 -6.81 -0.03 -1.15
CA GLN A 88 -6.76 0.90 -0.02
C GLN A 88 -5.90 0.36 1.12
N ASP A 89 -5.93 -0.95 1.37
CA ASP A 89 -5.12 -1.63 2.39
C ASP A 89 -3.60 -1.57 2.11
N LEU A 90 -3.19 -1.19 0.90
CA LEU A 90 -1.78 -0.93 0.58
C LEU A 90 -1.28 0.44 1.09
N ALA A 91 -2.17 1.35 1.50
CA ALA A 91 -1.79 2.70 1.91
C ALA A 91 -0.74 2.72 3.04
N PRO A 92 -0.85 1.93 4.13
CA PRO A 92 0.16 1.90 5.18
C PRO A 92 1.55 1.49 4.67
N ALA A 93 1.63 0.47 3.81
CA ALA A 93 2.88 0.01 3.21
C ALA A 93 3.50 1.10 2.31
N MET A 94 2.68 1.75 1.48
CA MET A 94 3.10 2.88 0.64
C MET A 94 3.65 4.05 1.46
N ILE A 95 3.00 4.37 2.58
CA ILE A 95 3.42 5.45 3.49
C ILE A 95 4.71 5.08 4.21
N ALA A 96 4.85 3.85 4.71
CA ALA A 96 6.08 3.38 5.34
C ALA A 96 7.27 3.46 4.37
N LEU A 97 7.09 3.02 3.12
CA LEU A 97 8.11 3.13 2.08
C LEU A 97 8.44 4.59 1.75
N ARG A 98 7.43 5.47 1.67
CA ARG A 98 7.64 6.91 1.49
C ARG A 98 8.49 7.51 2.61
N GLN A 99 8.15 7.26 3.86
CA GLN A 99 8.89 7.78 5.03
C GLN A 99 10.33 7.24 5.07
N TRP A 100 10.54 5.98 4.70
CA TRP A 100 11.88 5.42 4.53
C TRP A 100 12.67 6.16 3.44
N GLY A 101 12.04 6.40 2.29
CA GLY A 101 12.63 7.14 1.18
C GLY A 101 12.92 8.61 1.50
N GLU A 102 12.09 9.28 2.30
CA GLU A 102 12.34 10.65 2.78
C GLU A 102 13.53 10.71 3.74
N LYS A 103 13.70 9.68 4.57
CA LYS A 103 14.79 9.62 5.54
C LYS A 103 16.14 9.31 4.89
N TRP A 104 16.17 8.43 3.90
CA TRP A 104 17.41 7.86 3.35
C TRP A 104 17.65 8.16 1.87
N GLY A 105 16.66 8.66 1.13
CA GLY A 105 16.78 8.90 -0.30
C GLY A 105 17.64 10.12 -0.62
N CYS A 106 18.53 9.98 -1.60
CA CYS A 106 19.34 11.08 -2.16
C CYS A 106 18.54 11.99 -3.13
N GLY A 107 17.22 12.08 -2.96
CA GLY A 107 16.34 12.91 -3.79
C GLY A 107 16.07 14.27 -3.16
N PRO A 108 15.61 15.27 -3.93
CA PRO A 108 15.17 16.53 -3.35
C PRO A 108 14.05 16.27 -2.34
N ILE A 109 14.16 16.87 -1.15
CA ILE A 109 13.13 16.80 -0.11
C ILE A 109 11.82 17.28 -0.74
N SER A 110 10.79 16.44 -0.73
CA SER A 110 9.48 16.87 -1.20
C SER A 110 8.98 17.99 -0.28
N CYS A 111 8.61 19.15 -0.83
CA CYS A 111 7.95 20.22 -0.08
C CYS A 111 6.55 19.84 0.44
N GLN A 112 6.06 18.64 0.09
CA GLN A 112 4.78 18.11 0.50
C GLN A 112 4.95 17.21 1.72
N VAL A 113 4.18 17.48 2.78
CA VAL A 113 4.08 16.66 3.98
C VAL A 113 2.72 15.99 4.02
N LEU A 114 2.68 14.69 4.29
CA LEU A 114 1.42 13.99 4.51
C LEU A 114 0.90 14.31 5.91
N ALA A 115 -0.32 14.83 6.00
CA ALA A 115 -0.93 15.33 7.21
C ALA A 115 -2.35 14.77 7.41
N ASP A 116 -2.80 14.70 8.66
CA ASP A 116 -4.20 14.43 8.98
C ASP A 116 -5.06 15.61 8.51
N SER A 117 -6.14 15.32 7.79
CA SER A 117 -7.04 16.34 7.25
C SER A 117 -7.81 17.09 8.34
N ARG A 118 -7.97 16.50 9.53
CA ARG A 118 -8.73 17.06 10.65
C ARG A 118 -7.98 18.19 11.34
N ASP A 119 -6.70 17.99 11.67
CA ASP A 119 -5.89 18.93 12.45
C ASP A 119 -4.71 19.53 11.67
N ARG A 120 -4.48 19.06 10.43
CA ARG A 120 -3.37 19.46 9.53
C ARG A 120 -1.98 19.17 10.10
N GLN A 121 -1.88 18.27 11.08
CA GLN A 121 -0.60 17.85 11.63
C GLN A 121 0.01 16.74 10.79
N PRO A 122 1.35 16.69 10.65
CA PRO A 122 2.02 15.60 9.95
C PRO A 122 1.66 14.25 10.55
N ILE A 123 1.48 13.23 9.70
CA ILE A 123 1.28 11.87 10.19
C ILE A 123 2.51 11.39 10.97
N ARG A 124 2.30 10.60 12.03
CA ARG A 124 3.40 9.99 12.79
C ARG A 124 4.19 9.02 11.89
N LYS A 125 5.47 8.83 12.22
CA LYS A 125 6.28 7.77 11.64
C LYS A 125 5.61 6.40 11.83
N MET A 126 5.56 5.60 10.78
CA MET A 126 5.08 4.23 10.83
C MET A 126 5.98 3.40 11.76
N THR A 127 5.34 2.66 12.66
CA THR A 127 5.99 1.83 13.68
C THR A 127 5.27 0.49 13.72
N ILE A 128 5.98 -0.56 14.13
CA ILE A 128 5.36 -1.87 14.37
C ILE A 128 4.68 -1.78 15.74
N GLN A 129 3.43 -2.21 15.81
CA GLN A 129 2.64 -2.18 17.04
C GLN A 129 2.19 -3.60 17.39
N ALA A 130 2.28 -3.91 18.67
CA ALA A 130 1.64 -5.09 19.24
C ALA A 130 0.11 -4.95 19.20
N HIS A 131 -0.60 -6.06 19.37
CA HIS A 131 -2.06 -6.09 19.40
C HIS A 131 -2.67 -5.21 20.51
N ASP A 132 -1.90 -4.92 21.57
CA ASP A 132 -2.26 -4.07 22.72
C ASP A 132 -1.88 -2.58 22.52
N GLY A 133 -1.33 -2.23 21.36
CA GLY A 133 -0.95 -0.86 21.00
C GLY A 133 0.46 -0.45 21.45
N ARG A 134 1.23 -1.30 22.13
CA ARG A 134 2.64 -1.02 22.43
C ARG A 134 3.47 -0.98 21.15
N ALA A 135 4.46 -0.09 21.09
CA ALA A 135 5.43 -0.07 20.00
C ALA A 135 6.43 -1.23 20.17
N LEU A 136 6.79 -1.88 19.06
CA LEU A 136 7.74 -2.99 19.00
C LEU A 136 8.97 -2.59 18.19
N GLU A 137 10.14 -3.00 18.66
CA GLU A 137 11.38 -2.98 17.91
C GLU A 137 11.56 -4.28 17.12
N PRO A 138 12.39 -4.32 16.05
CA PRO A 138 12.63 -5.54 15.30
C PRO A 138 13.13 -6.73 16.14
N SER A 139 13.80 -6.46 17.27
CA SER A 139 14.25 -7.48 18.22
C SER A 139 13.12 -8.14 19.01
N ASP A 140 11.94 -7.51 19.09
CA ASP A 140 10.79 -8.02 19.82
C ASP A 140 9.92 -8.95 18.94
N LEU A 141 10.26 -9.09 17.66
CA LEU A 141 9.51 -9.88 16.69
C LEU A 141 10.02 -11.32 16.65
N ILE A 142 9.08 -12.24 16.75
CA ILE A 142 9.30 -13.67 16.55
C ILE A 142 8.37 -14.18 15.45
N TRP A 143 8.81 -15.20 14.73
CA TRP A 143 7.95 -15.95 13.81
C TRP A 143 7.27 -17.06 14.61
N LEU A 144 5.94 -17.11 14.56
CA LEU A 144 5.14 -18.19 15.12
C LEU A 144 4.39 -18.88 14.00
N CYS A 145 4.21 -20.19 14.11
CA CYS A 145 3.25 -20.89 13.27
C CYS A 145 1.82 -20.56 13.72
N VAL A 146 0.87 -20.60 12.78
CA VAL A 146 -0.55 -20.28 13.06
C VAL A 146 -1.12 -21.15 14.20
N ASP A 147 -0.67 -22.40 14.32
CA ASP A 147 -1.09 -23.33 15.38
C ASP A 147 -0.52 -22.99 16.77
N GLU A 148 0.49 -22.12 16.85
CA GLU A 148 1.14 -21.66 18.09
C GLU A 148 0.67 -20.25 18.50
N GLU A 149 -0.26 -19.65 17.75
CA GLU A 149 -0.83 -18.34 18.07
C GLU A 149 -1.68 -18.41 19.34
N THR A 150 -1.33 -17.61 20.35
CA THR A 150 -2.25 -17.36 21.46
C THR A 150 -3.30 -16.36 20.97
N PRO A 151 -4.60 -16.72 20.97
CA PRO A 151 -5.64 -15.83 20.47
C PRO A 151 -5.64 -14.53 21.29
N VAL A 152 -5.69 -13.39 20.58
CA VAL A 152 -5.82 -12.08 21.23
C VAL A 152 -7.16 -12.07 21.97
N THR A 153 -7.13 -12.12 23.29
CA THR A 153 -8.32 -11.95 24.12
C THR A 153 -8.84 -10.53 23.88
N GLN A 154 -9.92 -10.38 23.12
CA GLN A 154 -10.65 -9.12 23.00
C GLN A 154 -11.35 -8.84 24.34
N GLU A 155 -10.63 -8.28 25.31
CA GLU A 155 -11.23 -7.77 26.55
C GLU A 155 -11.44 -6.25 26.44
N ALA A 156 -12.73 -5.87 26.45
CA ALA A 156 -13.32 -4.58 26.80
C ALA A 156 -13.09 -3.36 25.89
N ALA A 157 -13.73 -3.35 24.71
CA ALA A 157 -14.27 -2.12 24.11
C ALA A 157 -15.75 -1.96 24.53
N ALA A 158 -15.99 -1.79 25.83
CA ALA A 158 -17.27 -1.40 26.39
C ALA A 158 -17.04 -0.59 27.68
N ALA A 159 -16.76 0.70 27.53
CA ALA A 159 -16.98 1.75 28.53
C ALA A 159 -17.09 3.09 27.81
#